data_AF-A0A7M3XJQ0-F1
#
_entry.id   AF-A0A7M3XJQ0-F1
#
_cell.length_a   1.000
_cell.length_b   1.000
_cell.length_c   1.000
_cell.angle_alpha   90.00
_cell.angle_beta   90.00
_cell.angle_gamma   90.00
#
_symmetry.space_group_name_H-M   'P 1'
#
loop_
_entity.id
_entity.type
_entity.pdbx_description
1 polymer ?
#
loop_
_entity_poly.entity_id
_entity_poly.type
_entity_poly.pdbx_seq_one_letter_code
_entity_poly.pdbx_strand_id
1 'polypeptide(L)'
;SDSGRLNCRDAEAAKSMSHEIESVRKDRDTIGSVVELLIEGLPIGVGEPWFDGIEPSLARALMAIPGARAIEFSHGTRSSTMRGSEHNDAWEPGPDGPTLQGSSEAVADGSLGGRSTGSPICVKIHFKPPSSLPREQFTLHLPTNEKMPLKVGGRHDPVLGPRAAPVVEAVAILVMADLGIAGGYITD
;
A
#
# COMPACT_ATOMS: atom_id res chain seq x y z
N SER A 1 10.63 -19.83 -3.61
CA SER A 1 9.77 -19.69 -4.80
C SER A 1 9.73 -18.23 -5.21
N ASP A 2 9.32 -17.92 -6.44
CA ASP A 2 9.10 -16.52 -6.85
C ASP A 2 8.07 -15.82 -5.95
N SER A 3 7.04 -16.54 -5.49
CA SER A 3 6.06 -16.05 -4.52
C SER A 3 6.71 -15.49 -3.24
N GLY A 4 7.63 -16.24 -2.62
CA GLY A 4 8.33 -15.77 -1.41
C GLY A 4 9.31 -14.64 -1.68
N ARG A 5 10.01 -14.67 -2.83
CA ARG A 5 10.96 -13.61 -3.21
C ARG A 5 10.27 -12.28 -3.51
N LEU A 6 9.07 -12.33 -4.09
CA LEU A 6 8.33 -11.16 -4.54
C LEU A 6 7.24 -10.71 -3.56
N ASN A 7 7.07 -11.41 -2.43
CA ASN A 7 5.98 -11.19 -1.49
C ASN A 7 4.59 -11.23 -2.18
N CYS A 8 4.40 -12.21 -3.06
CA CYS A 8 3.16 -12.39 -3.81
C CYS A 8 2.51 -13.73 -3.44
N ARG A 9 1.23 -13.68 -3.03
CA ARG A 9 0.46 -14.86 -2.63
C ARG A 9 -0.10 -15.65 -3.82
N ASP A 10 -0.19 -15.05 -4.99
CA ASP A 10 -0.62 -15.70 -6.23
C ASP A 10 0.61 -16.25 -7.01
N ALA A 11 0.63 -17.56 -7.26
CA ALA A 11 1.76 -18.22 -7.91
C ALA A 11 1.92 -17.85 -9.39
N GLU A 12 0.82 -17.60 -10.11
CA GLU A 12 0.85 -17.24 -11.53
C GLU A 12 1.21 -15.76 -11.71
N ALA A 13 0.64 -14.88 -10.88
CA ALA A 13 1.05 -13.48 -10.83
C ALA A 13 2.53 -13.34 -10.44
N ALA A 14 3.02 -14.13 -9.47
CA ALA A 14 4.44 -14.13 -9.10
C ALA A 14 5.35 -14.49 -10.27
N LYS A 15 4.99 -15.51 -11.08
CA LYS A 15 5.75 -15.86 -12.30
C LYS A 15 5.73 -14.73 -13.32
N SER A 16 4.56 -14.15 -13.57
CA SER A 16 4.39 -13.03 -14.52
C SER A 16 5.24 -11.82 -14.11
N MET A 17 5.16 -11.42 -12.84
CA MET A 17 5.98 -10.36 -12.27
C MET A 17 7.47 -10.67 -12.36
N SER A 18 7.89 -11.90 -12.07
CA SER A 18 9.28 -12.34 -12.17
C SER A 18 9.81 -12.17 -13.60
N HIS A 19 9.01 -12.55 -14.61
CA HIS A 19 9.37 -12.38 -16.01
C HIS A 19 9.51 -10.91 -16.42
N GLU A 20 8.54 -10.08 -16.05
CA GLU A 20 8.56 -8.64 -16.34
C GLU A 20 9.79 -7.96 -15.70
N ILE A 21 10.05 -8.25 -14.42
CA ILE A 21 11.21 -7.73 -13.69
C ILE A 21 12.53 -8.11 -14.37
N GLU A 22 12.66 -9.36 -14.82
CA GLU A 22 13.86 -9.80 -15.53
C GLU A 22 13.99 -9.18 -16.93
N SER A 23 12.88 -8.91 -17.62
CA SER A 23 12.89 -8.17 -18.89
C SER A 23 13.40 -6.74 -18.70
N VAL A 24 12.78 -5.98 -17.78
CA VAL A 24 13.17 -4.60 -17.44
C VAL A 24 14.63 -4.52 -16.99
N ARG A 25 15.09 -5.51 -16.22
CA ARG A 25 16.49 -5.61 -15.79
C ARG A 25 17.45 -5.81 -16.97
N LYS A 26 17.10 -6.64 -17.96
CA LYS A 26 17.91 -6.83 -19.18
C LYS A 26 17.99 -5.55 -20.00
N ASP A 27 16.92 -4.75 -20.01
CA ASP A 27 16.87 -3.44 -20.65
C ASP A 27 17.64 -2.36 -19.86
N ARG A 28 18.21 -2.71 -18.71
CA ARG A 28 18.93 -1.82 -17.79
C ARG A 28 18.07 -0.66 -17.32
N ASP A 29 16.77 -0.91 -17.18
CA ASP A 29 15.78 0.06 -16.75
C ASP A 29 15.15 -0.37 -15.41
N THR A 30 14.14 0.37 -14.98
CA THR A 30 13.40 0.16 -13.72
C THR A 30 11.91 0.35 -13.94
N ILE A 31 11.09 -0.30 -13.11
CA ILE A 31 9.63 -0.24 -13.20
C ILE A 31 9.02 0.07 -11.83
N GLY A 32 7.81 0.65 -11.85
CA GLY A 32 7.02 0.88 -10.64
C GLY A 32 6.44 -0.41 -10.07
N SER A 33 5.74 -0.29 -8.95
CA SER A 33 5.07 -1.43 -8.31
C SER A 33 3.93 -0.98 -7.43
N VAL A 34 3.01 -1.89 -7.13
CA VAL A 34 1.97 -1.70 -6.13
C VAL A 34 2.13 -2.78 -5.07
N VAL A 35 2.02 -2.40 -3.80
CA VAL A 35 1.90 -3.32 -2.67
C VAL A 35 0.47 -3.23 -2.15
N GLU A 36 -0.18 -4.37 -2.02
CA GLU A 36 -1.48 -4.49 -1.36
C GLU A 36 -1.27 -4.89 0.10
N LEU A 37 -1.87 -4.12 0.99
CA LEU A 37 -1.91 -4.33 2.43
C LEU A 37 -3.35 -4.69 2.80
N LEU A 38 -3.47 -5.74 3.62
CA LEU A 38 -4.74 -6.19 4.19
C LEU A 38 -4.59 -6.18 5.72
N ILE A 39 -5.44 -5.42 6.41
CA ILE A 39 -5.51 -5.39 7.87
C ILE A 39 -6.82 -6.07 8.27
N GLU A 40 -6.72 -7.14 9.07
CA GLU A 40 -7.85 -7.99 9.44
C GLU A 40 -7.98 -8.10 10.97
N GLY A 41 -9.17 -8.47 11.44
CA GLY A 41 -9.40 -8.77 12.86
C GLY A 41 -9.49 -7.56 13.78
N LEU A 42 -9.68 -6.35 13.24
CA LEU A 42 -9.95 -5.17 14.06
C LEU A 42 -11.37 -5.26 14.65
N PRO A 43 -11.55 -4.98 15.96
CA PRO A 43 -12.89 -4.80 16.51
C PRO A 43 -13.56 -3.56 15.89
N ILE A 44 -14.89 -3.47 15.95
CA ILE A 44 -15.62 -2.28 15.49
C ILE A 44 -15.25 -1.08 16.37
N GLY A 45 -14.94 0.05 15.73
CA GLY A 45 -14.77 1.35 16.38
C GLY A 45 -13.33 1.78 16.67
N VAL A 46 -12.31 0.97 16.38
CA VAL A 46 -10.89 1.37 16.47
C VAL A 46 -10.64 2.60 15.62
N GLY A 47 -9.82 3.53 16.11
CA GLY A 47 -9.48 4.77 15.42
C GLY A 47 -10.25 5.98 15.95
N GLU A 48 -9.97 7.13 15.35
CA GLU A 48 -10.51 8.45 15.73
C GLU A 48 -11.28 9.09 14.57
N PRO A 49 -12.14 10.09 14.82
CA PRO A 49 -12.79 10.81 13.74
C PRO A 49 -11.80 11.74 13.01
N TRP A 50 -12.17 12.09 11.78
CA TRP A 50 -11.57 13.19 11.02
C TRP A 50 -10.07 13.01 10.75
N PHE A 51 -9.19 13.90 11.25
CA PHE A 51 -7.76 13.91 10.88
C PHE A 51 -6.93 12.79 11.49
N ASP A 52 -7.38 12.23 12.61
CA ASP A 52 -6.65 11.19 13.34
C ASP A 52 -7.25 9.80 13.10
N GLY A 53 -8.20 9.69 12.17
CA GLY A 53 -8.79 8.42 11.79
C GLY A 53 -7.84 7.45 11.10
N ILE A 54 -8.32 6.23 10.90
CA ILE A 54 -7.52 5.14 10.32
C ILE A 54 -6.97 5.55 8.94
N GLU A 55 -7.82 5.99 8.01
CA GLU A 55 -7.36 6.28 6.65
C GLU A 55 -6.36 7.45 6.61
N PRO A 56 -6.58 8.60 7.26
CA PRO A 56 -5.58 9.68 7.26
C PRO A 56 -4.27 9.31 7.95
N SER A 57 -4.34 8.58 9.08
CA SER A 57 -3.15 8.13 9.82
C SER A 57 -2.31 7.14 9.00
N LEU A 58 -2.96 6.13 8.40
CA LEU A 58 -2.31 5.19 7.50
C LEU A 58 -1.78 5.89 6.25
N ALA A 59 -2.57 6.77 5.61
CA ALA A 59 -2.15 7.49 4.41
C ALA A 59 -0.89 8.30 4.66
N ARG A 60 -0.84 9.05 5.76
CA ARG A 60 0.33 9.85 6.17
C ARG A 60 1.57 8.97 6.34
N ALA A 61 1.45 7.86 7.07
CA ALA A 61 2.58 7.00 7.38
C ALA A 61 3.05 6.18 6.17
N LEU A 62 2.12 5.61 5.40
CA LEU A 62 2.41 4.82 4.21
C LEU A 62 2.98 5.69 3.08
N MET A 63 2.50 6.92 2.92
CA MET A 63 3.06 7.88 1.94
C MET A 63 4.48 8.31 2.32
N ALA A 64 4.86 8.25 3.60
CA ALA A 64 6.21 8.57 4.05
C ALA A 64 7.24 7.49 3.66
N ILE A 65 6.81 6.31 3.23
CA ILE A 65 7.71 5.26 2.75
C ILE A 65 8.42 5.76 1.46
N PRO A 66 9.76 5.75 1.42
CA PRO A 66 10.50 6.26 0.26
C PRO A 66 10.07 5.60 -1.06
N GLY A 67 9.62 6.43 -2.00
CA GLY A 67 9.17 5.98 -3.31
C GLY A 67 7.66 5.82 -3.44
N ALA A 68 6.89 5.84 -2.36
CA ALA A 68 5.43 5.90 -2.41
C ALA A 68 4.96 7.19 -3.12
N ARG A 69 3.83 7.10 -3.84
CA ARG A 69 3.26 8.20 -4.63
C ARG A 69 1.74 8.29 -4.60
N ALA A 70 1.05 7.20 -4.31
CA ALA A 70 -0.40 7.19 -4.11
C ALA A 70 -0.77 6.11 -3.09
N ILE A 71 -1.84 6.37 -2.33
CA ILE A 71 -2.46 5.45 -1.39
C ILE A 71 -3.94 5.36 -1.76
N GLU A 72 -4.44 4.14 -1.95
CA GLU A 72 -5.85 3.88 -2.26
C GLU A 72 -6.43 2.98 -1.17
N PHE A 73 -7.57 3.37 -0.58
CA PHE A 73 -8.31 2.57 0.40
C PHE A 73 -9.52 1.94 -0.26
N SER A 74 -9.80 0.67 0.04
CA SER A 74 -11.01 -0.04 -0.40
C SER A 74 -11.20 0.06 -1.93
N HIS A 75 -12.25 0.76 -2.39
CA HIS A 75 -12.50 0.98 -3.82
C HIS A 75 -11.55 1.97 -4.50
N GLY A 76 -10.72 2.68 -3.74
CA GLY A 76 -9.66 3.53 -4.24
C GLY A 76 -10.17 4.61 -5.18
N THR A 77 -9.46 4.80 -6.28
CA THR A 77 -9.84 5.75 -7.34
C THR A 77 -11.19 5.44 -7.99
N ARG A 78 -11.66 4.18 -7.96
CA ARG A 78 -12.95 3.77 -8.54
C ARG A 78 -14.13 4.44 -7.83
N SER A 79 -14.01 4.75 -6.54
CA SER A 79 -15.04 5.41 -5.72
C SER A 79 -15.60 6.68 -6.38
N SER A 80 -14.74 7.46 -7.05
CA SER A 80 -15.10 8.71 -7.73
C SER A 80 -16.09 8.55 -8.89
N THR A 81 -16.29 7.32 -9.38
CA THR A 81 -17.17 7.02 -10.52
C THR A 81 -18.37 6.14 -10.13
N MET A 82 -18.46 5.73 -8.87
CA MET A 82 -19.52 4.86 -8.37
C MET A 82 -20.76 5.66 -7.97
N ARG A 83 -21.94 5.05 -8.11
CA ARG A 83 -23.15 5.57 -7.47
C ARG A 83 -23.12 5.25 -5.98
N GLY A 84 -23.73 6.09 -5.15
CA GLY A 84 -23.81 5.82 -3.70
C GLY A 84 -24.45 4.47 -3.36
N SER A 85 -25.43 4.02 -4.16
CA SER A 85 -26.05 2.69 -4.00
C SER A 85 -25.11 1.52 -4.31
N GLU A 86 -24.02 1.77 -5.03
CA GLU A 86 -23.00 0.77 -5.38
C GLU A 86 -21.78 0.86 -4.45
N HIS A 87 -21.57 2.02 -3.80
CA HIS A 87 -20.45 2.27 -2.90
C HIS A 87 -20.78 1.96 -1.44
N ASN A 88 -22.04 2.11 -1.04
CA ASN A 88 -22.43 1.87 0.35
C ASN A 88 -22.57 0.37 0.62
N ASP A 89 -21.82 -0.13 1.59
CA ASP A 89 -22.01 -1.48 2.10
C ASP A 89 -23.15 -1.52 3.13
N ALA A 90 -24.08 -2.46 2.95
CA ALA A 90 -25.20 -2.62 3.87
C ALA A 90 -24.77 -3.33 5.15
N TRP A 91 -25.26 -2.87 6.30
CA TRP A 91 -25.09 -3.58 7.57
C TRP A 91 -26.07 -4.76 7.68
N GLU A 92 -25.54 -5.92 8.07
CA GLU A 92 -26.26 -7.17 8.24
C GLU A 92 -26.02 -7.75 9.65
N PRO A 93 -26.96 -8.54 10.19
CA PRO A 93 -26.70 -9.31 11.40
C PRO A 93 -25.63 -10.38 11.16
N GLY A 94 -24.55 -10.38 11.95
CA GLY A 94 -23.51 -11.41 11.95
C GLY A 94 -23.49 -12.22 13.26
N PRO A 95 -22.69 -13.30 13.31
CA PRO A 95 -22.62 -14.20 14.48
C PRO A 95 -22.10 -13.51 15.75
N ASP A 96 -21.17 -12.57 15.60
CA ASP A 96 -20.50 -11.88 16.70
C ASP A 96 -20.91 -10.39 16.82
N GLY A 97 -21.96 -9.98 16.10
CA GLY A 97 -22.42 -8.60 16.01
C GLY A 97 -22.74 -8.17 14.58
N PRO A 98 -23.01 -6.87 14.34
CA PRO A 98 -23.27 -6.35 13.00
C PRO A 98 -22.02 -6.49 12.11
N THR A 99 -22.21 -6.84 10.84
CA THR A 99 -21.15 -6.95 9.82
C THR A 99 -21.57 -6.21 8.56
N LEU A 100 -20.63 -5.73 7.76
CA LEU A 100 -20.93 -5.21 6.43
C LEU A 100 -21.06 -6.35 5.41
N GLN A 101 -22.00 -6.22 4.48
CA GLN A 101 -22.09 -7.07 3.30
C GLN A 101 -20.77 -7.02 2.52
N GLY A 102 -20.20 -8.17 2.17
CA GLY A 102 -18.91 -8.24 1.45
C GLY A 102 -17.67 -8.25 2.34
N SER A 103 -17.83 -8.34 3.67
CA SER A 103 -16.69 -8.42 4.60
C SER A 103 -15.85 -9.68 4.41
N SER A 104 -16.47 -10.85 4.15
CA SER A 104 -15.78 -12.13 3.96
C SER A 104 -14.88 -12.17 2.73
N GLU A 105 -15.19 -11.35 1.72
CA GLU A 105 -14.42 -11.21 0.48
C GLU A 105 -13.46 -10.01 0.51
N ALA A 106 -13.36 -9.32 1.64
CA ALA A 106 -12.56 -8.10 1.81
C ALA A 106 -12.89 -7.00 0.78
N VAL A 107 -14.17 -6.89 0.40
CA VAL A 107 -14.66 -5.86 -0.53
C VAL A 107 -15.43 -4.73 0.14
N ALA A 108 -15.93 -4.96 1.35
CA ALA A 108 -16.58 -3.95 2.17
C ALA A 108 -15.57 -2.91 2.69
N ASP A 109 -16.04 -1.70 2.96
CA ASP A 109 -15.20 -0.62 3.48
C ASP A 109 -14.81 -0.87 4.94
N GLY A 110 -13.52 -1.12 5.17
CA GLY A 110 -12.99 -1.44 6.50
C GLY A 110 -12.91 -0.24 7.45
N SER A 111 -13.07 0.99 6.95
CA SER A 111 -13.09 2.23 7.74
C SER A 111 -14.23 3.13 7.30
N LEU A 112 -15.06 3.57 8.24
CA LEU A 112 -16.11 4.56 8.00
C LEU A 112 -15.99 5.70 9.01
N GLY A 113 -15.88 6.92 8.50
CA GLY A 113 -15.71 8.11 9.36
C GLY A 113 -14.42 8.10 10.17
N GLY A 114 -13.39 7.37 9.72
CA GLY A 114 -12.11 7.21 10.41
C GLY A 114 -12.06 6.08 11.45
N ARG A 115 -13.14 5.30 11.60
CA ARG A 115 -13.24 4.19 12.54
C ARG A 115 -13.42 2.85 11.84
N SER A 116 -12.85 1.79 12.41
CA SER A 116 -12.97 0.44 11.87
C SER A 116 -14.41 -0.06 11.88
N THR A 117 -14.80 -0.77 10.84
CA THR A 117 -16.13 -1.37 10.68
C THR A 117 -16.18 -2.84 11.11
N GLY A 118 -15.02 -3.42 11.45
CA GLY A 118 -14.83 -4.85 11.65
C GLY A 118 -14.49 -5.61 10.37
N SER A 119 -14.77 -5.02 9.20
CA SER A 119 -14.38 -5.55 7.90
C SER A 119 -12.88 -5.34 7.65
N PRO A 120 -12.24 -6.17 6.79
CA PRO A 120 -10.86 -5.98 6.40
C PRO A 120 -10.60 -4.59 5.80
N ILE A 121 -9.48 -3.97 6.17
CA ILE A 121 -9.03 -2.72 5.55
C ILE A 121 -8.05 -3.07 4.42
N CYS A 122 -8.49 -2.85 3.19
CA CYS A 122 -7.69 -3.03 1.99
C CYS A 122 -7.01 -1.71 1.59
N VAL A 123 -5.68 -1.72 1.47
CA VAL A 123 -4.91 -0.53 1.08
C VAL A 123 -3.93 -0.87 -0.04
N LYS A 124 -3.88 -0.06 -1.10
CA LYS A 124 -2.88 -0.16 -2.16
C LYS A 124 -1.90 0.99 -2.07
N ILE A 125 -0.61 0.66 -2.04
CA ILE A 125 0.50 1.60 -1.97
C ILE A 125 1.26 1.56 -3.29
N HIS A 126 1.25 2.69 -4.01
CA HIS A 126 1.84 2.80 -5.33
C HIS A 126 3.25 3.39 -5.23
N PHE A 127 4.23 2.65 -5.71
CA PHE A 127 5.63 3.03 -5.71
C PHE A 127 6.09 3.42 -7.11
N LYS A 128 6.81 4.54 -7.22
CA LYS A 128 7.50 4.93 -8.45
C LYS A 128 8.64 3.94 -8.78
N PRO A 129 9.11 3.92 -10.03
CA PRO A 129 10.37 3.26 -10.36
C PRO A 129 11.54 3.78 -9.50
N PRO A 130 12.48 2.90 -9.10
CA PRO A 130 13.78 3.31 -8.56
C PRO A 130 14.47 4.35 -9.46
N SER A 131 15.03 5.41 -8.88
CA SER A 131 15.67 6.48 -9.67
C SER A 131 17.10 6.16 -10.08
N SER A 132 17.76 5.25 -9.37
CA SER A 132 19.10 4.76 -9.69
C SER A 132 18.98 3.57 -10.65
N LEU A 133 19.12 3.83 -11.95
CA LEU A 133 19.21 2.78 -12.96
C LEU A 133 20.58 2.77 -13.65
N PRO A 134 21.01 1.62 -14.20
CA PRO A 134 22.31 1.50 -14.86
C PRO A 134 22.41 2.22 -16.21
N ARG A 135 21.28 2.66 -16.78
CA ARG A 135 21.24 3.42 -18.05
C ARG A 135 21.76 4.82 -17.82
N GLU A 136 22.55 5.34 -18.76
CA GLU A 136 23.03 6.71 -18.69
C GLU A 136 21.85 7.68 -18.76
N GLN A 137 21.85 8.63 -17.85
CA GLN A 137 20.91 9.76 -17.81
C GLN A 137 21.70 11.06 -17.81
N PHE A 138 21.01 12.18 -17.90
CA PHE A 138 21.62 13.49 -17.74
C PHE A 138 21.11 14.17 -16.49
N THR A 139 22.01 14.81 -15.76
CA THR A 139 21.70 15.62 -14.58
C THR A 139 22.31 17.01 -14.72
N LEU A 140 21.91 17.95 -13.86
CA LEU A 140 22.53 19.27 -13.76
C LEU A 140 23.61 19.23 -12.67
N HIS A 141 24.84 19.57 -13.03
CA HIS A 141 25.90 19.80 -12.06
C HIS A 141 25.72 21.20 -11.45
N LEU A 142 25.15 21.28 -10.25
CA LEU A 142 24.79 22.55 -9.62
C LEU A 142 25.94 23.56 -9.51
N PRO A 143 27.19 23.17 -9.17
CA PRO A 143 28.29 24.13 -9.07
C PRO A 143 28.70 24.77 -10.40
N THR A 144 28.69 24.03 -11.51
CA THR A 144 29.07 24.58 -12.84
C THR A 144 27.87 25.04 -13.65
N ASN A 145 26.64 24.70 -13.23
CA ASN A 145 25.40 24.90 -13.96
C ASN A 145 25.40 24.22 -15.35
N GLU A 146 26.10 23.10 -15.50
CA GLU A 146 26.22 22.36 -16.76
C GLU A 146 25.48 21.03 -16.70
N LYS A 147 24.86 20.65 -17.82
CA LYS A 147 24.23 19.33 -17.97
C LYS A 147 25.33 18.29 -18.23
N MET A 148 25.41 17.27 -17.38
CA MET A 148 26.42 16.22 -17.46
C MET A 148 25.79 14.82 -17.48
N PRO A 149 26.44 13.83 -18.13
CA PRO A 149 26.01 12.44 -18.03
C PRO A 149 26.17 11.92 -16.59
N LEU A 150 25.16 11.22 -16.10
CA LEU A 150 25.14 10.52 -14.82
C LEU A 150 24.90 9.04 -15.10
N LYS A 151 25.83 8.21 -14.63
CA LYS A 151 25.72 6.77 -14.67
C LYS A 151 25.95 6.22 -13.28
N VAL A 152 24.91 5.65 -12.69
CA VAL A 152 24.98 5.13 -11.32
C VAL A 152 25.50 3.69 -11.38
N GLY A 153 26.68 3.44 -10.82
CA GLY A 153 27.24 2.09 -10.67
C GLY A 153 26.63 1.31 -9.49
N GLY A 154 26.91 0.01 -9.42
CA GLY A 154 26.52 -0.84 -8.28
C GLY A 154 25.28 -1.72 -8.53
N ARG A 155 24.82 -2.37 -7.45
CA ARG A 155 23.61 -3.20 -7.47
C ARG A 155 22.39 -2.30 -7.33
N HIS A 156 21.51 -2.35 -8.33
CA HIS A 156 20.25 -1.63 -8.36
C HIS A 156 19.09 -2.60 -8.29
N ASP A 157 18.07 -2.25 -7.52
CA ASP A 157 16.81 -2.97 -7.57
C ASP A 157 16.03 -2.49 -8.81
N PRO A 158 15.54 -3.40 -9.68
CA PRO A 158 14.73 -3.01 -10.84
C PRO A 158 13.31 -2.57 -10.46
N VAL A 159 12.85 -2.87 -9.24
CA VAL A 159 11.52 -2.57 -8.71
C VAL A 159 11.56 -2.50 -7.18
N LEU A 160 10.71 -1.67 -6.55
CA LEU A 160 10.70 -1.47 -5.09
C LEU A 160 9.79 -2.46 -4.32
N GLY A 161 8.66 -2.86 -4.92
CA GLY A 161 7.56 -3.58 -4.27
C GLY A 161 7.96 -4.74 -3.35
N PRO A 162 8.79 -5.70 -3.81
CA PRO A 162 9.20 -6.83 -2.98
C PRO A 162 9.88 -6.42 -1.66
N ARG A 163 10.69 -5.36 -1.68
CA ARG A 163 11.35 -4.85 -0.45
C ARG A 163 10.44 -3.92 0.34
N ALA A 164 9.51 -3.24 -0.32
CA ALA A 164 8.56 -2.35 0.32
C ALA A 164 7.48 -3.11 1.11
N ALA A 165 7.09 -4.32 0.69
CA ALA A 165 6.06 -5.11 1.35
C ALA A 165 6.24 -5.27 2.88
N PRO A 166 7.38 -5.76 3.41
CA PRO A 166 7.57 -5.85 4.86
C PRO A 166 7.63 -4.47 5.55
N VAL A 167 8.03 -3.41 4.85
CA VAL A 167 8.03 -2.05 5.39
C VAL A 167 6.61 -1.51 5.52
N VAL A 168 5.77 -1.75 4.51
CA VAL A 168 4.35 -1.39 4.50
C VAL A 168 3.62 -2.08 5.67
N GLU A 169 3.87 -3.38 5.86
CA GLU A 169 3.32 -4.15 6.98
C GLU A 169 3.75 -3.55 8.34
N ALA A 170 5.05 -3.31 8.53
CA ALA A 170 5.56 -2.75 9.78
C ALA A 170 4.98 -1.35 10.07
N VAL A 171 4.89 -0.48 9.07
CA VAL A 171 4.28 0.86 9.21
C VAL A 171 2.81 0.77 9.59
N ALA A 172 2.05 -0.14 8.97
CA ALA A 172 0.65 -0.36 9.30
C ALA A 172 0.48 -0.85 10.74
N ILE A 173 1.31 -1.80 11.19
CA ILE A 173 1.29 -2.30 12.57
C ILE A 173 1.53 -1.17 13.56
N LEU A 174 2.53 -0.31 13.31
CA LEU A 174 2.82 0.83 14.19
C LEU A 174 1.62 1.78 14.29
N VAL A 175 1.04 2.18 13.15
CA VAL A 175 -0.12 3.09 13.14
C VAL A 175 -1.32 2.48 13.83
N MET A 176 -1.63 1.20 13.55
CA MET A 176 -2.78 0.54 14.16
C MET A 176 -2.57 0.28 15.65
N ALA A 177 -1.34 0.04 16.10
CA ALA A 177 -1.00 -0.05 17.51
C ALA A 177 -1.22 1.29 18.22
N ASP A 178 -0.74 2.40 17.64
CA ASP A 178 -0.94 3.74 18.20
C ASP A 178 -2.43 4.08 18.33
N LEU A 179 -3.22 3.83 17.28
CA LEU A 179 -4.68 4.03 17.31
C LEU A 179 -5.39 3.09 18.30
N GLY A 180 -4.91 1.86 18.41
CA GLY A 180 -5.42 0.87 19.36
C GLY A 180 -5.18 1.28 20.81
N ILE A 181 -3.98 1.78 21.13
CA ILE A 181 -3.63 2.30 22.46
C ILE A 181 -4.45 3.56 22.76
N ALA A 182 -4.49 4.52 21.83
CA ALA A 182 -5.23 5.77 22.00
C ALA A 182 -6.74 5.53 22.24
N GLY A 183 -7.33 4.57 21.53
CA GLY A 183 -8.74 4.19 21.67
C GLY A 183 -9.03 3.21 22.82
N GLY A 184 -8.03 2.77 23.58
CA GLY A 184 -8.21 1.81 24.69
C GLY A 184 -8.50 0.36 24.27
N TYR A 185 -8.19 -0.01 23.03
CA TYR A 185 -8.31 -1.36 22.48
C TYR A 185 -7.08 -2.23 22.75
N ILE A 186 -5.93 -1.59 23.03
CA ILE A 186 -4.69 -2.24 23.45
C ILE A 186 -4.35 -1.68 24.83
N THR A 187 -4.17 -2.58 25.80
CA THR A 187 -3.81 -2.25 27.19
C THR A 187 -2.45 -2.84 27.53
N ASP A 188 -1.72 -2.17 28.42
CA ASP A 188 -0.43 -2.64 28.97
C ASP A 188 -0.52 -3.98 29.71
#